data_AF-A0A420VAV8-F1
#
_entry.id   AF-A0A420VAV8-F1
#
_cell.length_a   1.000
_cell.length_b   1.000
_cell.length_c   1.000
_cell.angle_alpha   90.00
_cell.angle_beta   90.00
_cell.angle_gamma   90.00
#
_symmetry.space_group_name_H-M   'P 1'
#
loop_
_entity.id
_entity.type
_entity.pdbx_description
1 polymer ?
#
loop_
_entity_poly.entity_id
_entity_poly.type
_entity_poly.pdbx_seq_one_letter_code
_entity_poly.pdbx_strand_id
1 'polypeptide(L)'
;MVGELTVLVCLAAGVRFPWPVVLAVEALVLTVLTAGMVVTARCYRRARRAGEERGPALRRAVRQGVPPLARRLMAHEARAMVSLALWAARRRHGVGPGARAVGYARCQAPMMFLLTLASVIETVVLALVVPWPVVHAVLLVLGLYGVLMMVGLHASCVTRPHVVGADGSLRVRYGALFDLRIPAGLIASARYERRYTDGRLLRVGDAGDLDLIVDSQTSVTVELTAPVTAVRPFGKPFRARLIRFHADDPRAAVAALRPRGTTEGERPSVIPARGAAAAPERPPVPAPAGSPVPDPGSGSG
;
A
#
# COMPACT_ATOMS: atom_id res chain seq x y z
N MET A 1 -11.58 22.33 12.69
CA MET A 1 -10.94 23.10 13.77
C MET A 1 -11.27 24.59 13.82
N VAL A 2 -10.95 25.45 12.84
CA VAL A 2 -11.33 26.88 12.93
C VAL A 2 -12.85 27.08 12.78
N GLY A 3 -13.51 26.33 11.90
CA GLY A 3 -14.97 26.43 11.70
C GLY A 3 -15.82 25.92 12.87
N GLU A 4 -15.33 24.94 13.66
CA GLU A 4 -16.08 24.39 14.81
C GLU A 4 -16.06 25.35 16.02
N LEU A 5 -14.94 26.05 16.23
CA LEU A 5 -14.81 27.08 17.26
C LEU A 5 -15.70 28.30 16.94
N THR A 6 -15.82 28.70 15.67
CA THR A 6 -16.70 29.79 15.27
C THR A 6 -18.18 29.46 15.54
N VAL A 7 -18.60 28.22 15.26
CA VAL A 7 -19.99 27.78 15.50
C VAL A 7 -20.30 27.69 17.00
N LEU A 8 -19.37 27.18 17.81
CA LEU A 8 -19.50 27.15 19.28
C LEU A 8 -19.58 28.54 19.91
N VAL A 9 -18.76 29.49 19.43
CA VAL A 9 -18.78 30.89 19.89
C VAL A 9 -20.07 31.60 19.45
N CYS A 10 -20.57 31.35 18.24
CA CYS A 10 -21.86 31.90 17.79
C CYS A 10 -23.05 31.33 18.57
N LEU A 11 -22.99 30.05 18.96
CA LEU A 11 -24.02 29.41 19.81
C LEU A 11 -24.01 29.93 21.24
N ALA A 12 -22.82 30.12 21.84
CA ALA A 12 -22.69 30.72 23.17
C ALA A 12 -23.15 32.19 23.20
N ALA A 13 -23.09 32.89 22.07
CA ALA A 13 -23.56 34.28 21.92
C ALA A 13 -25.06 34.43 21.62
N GLY A 14 -25.85 33.35 21.62
CA GLY A 14 -27.30 33.40 21.41
C GLY A 14 -27.73 33.75 19.98
N VAL A 15 -26.82 33.63 19.00
CA VAL A 15 -27.13 33.90 17.60
C VAL A 15 -28.04 32.79 17.08
N ARG A 16 -29.28 33.15 16.72
CA ARG A 16 -30.21 32.25 16.04
C ARG A 16 -29.53 31.71 14.79
N PHE A 17 -29.26 30.40 14.79
CA PHE A 17 -28.68 29.72 13.64
C PHE A 17 -29.52 30.05 12.40
N PRO A 18 -28.94 30.61 11.32
CA PRO A 18 -29.72 31.05 10.19
C PRO A 18 -30.17 29.82 9.39
N TRP A 19 -31.27 29.22 9.84
CA TRP A 19 -31.99 28.16 9.14
C TRP A 19 -32.10 28.38 7.63
N PRO A 20 -32.32 29.62 7.12
CA PRO A 20 -32.31 29.88 5.69
C PRO A 20 -30.98 29.51 4.99
N VAL A 21 -29.83 29.69 5.65
CA VAL A 21 -28.52 29.35 5.09
C VAL A 21 -28.36 27.83 4.98
N VAL A 22 -28.78 27.08 6.01
CA VAL A 22 -28.73 25.61 5.96
C VAL A 22 -29.69 25.06 4.91
N LEU A 23 -30.91 25.57 4.85
CA LEU A 23 -31.88 25.20 3.82
C LEU A 23 -31.37 25.57 2.42
N ALA A 24 -30.68 26.71 2.26
CA ALA A 24 -30.09 27.11 0.98
C ALA A 24 -28.95 26.18 0.56
N VAL A 25 -28.05 25.80 1.49
CA VAL A 25 -26.98 24.83 1.22
C VAL A 25 -27.55 23.47 0.90
N GLU A 26 -28.55 23.01 1.65
CA GLU A 26 -29.23 21.73 1.41
C GLU A 26 -29.93 21.72 0.05
N ALA A 27 -30.70 22.77 -0.27
CA ALA A 27 -31.35 22.93 -1.56
C ALA A 27 -30.34 22.98 -2.70
N LEU A 28 -29.20 23.65 -2.53
CA LEU A 28 -28.13 23.70 -3.53
C LEU A 28 -27.54 22.31 -3.77
N VAL A 29 -27.22 21.56 -2.70
CA VAL A 29 -26.69 20.19 -2.81
C VAL A 29 -27.71 19.27 -3.50
N LEU A 30 -28.98 19.32 -3.08
CA LEU A 30 -30.06 18.53 -3.69
C LEU A 30 -30.25 18.89 -5.17
N THR A 31 -30.18 20.17 -5.53
CA THR A 31 -30.27 20.65 -6.92
C THR A 31 -29.12 20.11 -7.76
N VAL A 32 -27.89 20.15 -7.24
CA VAL A 32 -26.70 19.62 -7.94
C VAL A 32 -26.80 18.10 -8.14
N LEU A 33 -27.21 17.37 -7.10
CA LEU A 33 -27.39 15.90 -7.15
C LEU A 33 -28.50 15.51 -8.14
N THR A 34 -29.65 16.18 -8.07
CA THR A 34 -30.78 15.92 -8.97
C THR A 34 -30.45 16.28 -10.42
N ALA A 35 -29.79 17.41 -10.67
CA ALA A 35 -29.31 17.77 -12.01
C ALA A 35 -28.35 16.70 -12.57
N GLY A 36 -27.38 16.23 -11.76
CA GLY A 36 -26.46 15.16 -12.15
C GLY A 36 -27.17 13.83 -12.46
N MET A 37 -28.15 13.45 -11.64
CA MET A 37 -29.00 12.27 -11.88
C MET A 37 -29.82 12.42 -13.17
N VAL A 38 -30.42 13.59 -13.41
CA VAL A 38 -31.23 13.87 -14.60
C VAL A 38 -30.38 13.84 -15.87
N VAL A 39 -29.19 14.44 -15.86
CA VAL A 39 -28.24 14.39 -17.00
C VAL A 39 -27.85 12.95 -17.29
N THR A 40 -27.45 12.19 -16.26
CA THR A 40 -27.09 10.78 -16.40
C THR A 40 -28.26 9.96 -16.95
N ALA A 41 -29.47 10.14 -16.42
CA ALA A 41 -30.68 9.46 -16.88
C ALA A 41 -31.08 9.85 -18.31
N ARG A 42 -30.87 11.11 -18.72
CA ARG A 42 -31.12 11.57 -20.09
C ARG A 42 -30.10 10.97 -21.07
N CYS A 43 -28.82 10.92 -20.72
CA CYS A 43 -27.79 10.27 -21.54
C CYS A 43 -28.06 8.76 -21.68
N TYR A 44 -28.45 8.09 -20.59
CA TYR A 44 -28.82 6.68 -20.63
C TYR A 44 -30.04 6.44 -21.53
N ARG A 45 -31.11 7.22 -21.35
CA ARG A 45 -32.33 7.11 -22.18
C ARG A 45 -32.04 7.40 -23.66
N ARG A 46 -31.17 8.35 -23.98
CA ARG A 46 -30.73 8.64 -25.36
C ARG A 46 -29.96 7.46 -25.97
N ALA A 47 -28.99 6.89 -25.25
CA ALA A 47 -28.24 5.72 -25.70
C ALA A 47 -29.14 4.49 -25.90
N ARG A 48 -30.10 4.27 -24.99
CA ARG A 48 -31.09 3.18 -25.13
C ARG A 48 -32.06 3.38 -26.29
N ARG A 49 -32.48 4.61 -26.57
CA ARG A 49 -33.28 4.95 -27.77
C ARG A 49 -32.50 4.78 -29.06
N ALA A 50 -31.18 4.94 -29.01
CA ALA A 50 -30.26 4.67 -30.12
C ALA A 50 -29.92 3.17 -30.29
N GLY A 51 -30.57 2.27 -29.54
CA GLY A 51 -30.37 0.83 -29.67
C GLY A 51 -29.15 0.26 -28.94
N GLU A 52 -28.38 1.07 -28.21
CA GLU A 52 -27.22 0.56 -27.47
C GLU A 52 -27.64 -0.43 -26.37
N GLU A 53 -26.89 -1.53 -26.22
CA GLU A 53 -27.07 -2.49 -25.13
C GLU A 53 -26.98 -1.81 -23.74
N ARG A 54 -27.65 -2.39 -22.74
CA ARG A 54 -27.81 -1.79 -21.40
C ARG A 54 -26.47 -1.44 -20.74
N GLY A 55 -25.45 -2.30 -20.89
CA GLY A 55 -24.12 -2.11 -20.31
C GLY A 55 -23.35 -0.93 -20.91
N PRO A 56 -23.12 -0.90 -22.24
CA PRO A 56 -22.50 0.24 -22.93
C PRO A 56 -23.19 1.58 -22.68
N ALA A 57 -24.53 1.60 -22.76
CA ALA A 57 -25.33 2.80 -22.55
C ALA A 57 -25.15 3.38 -21.13
N LEU A 58 -25.13 2.52 -20.11
CA LEU A 58 -24.90 2.93 -18.73
C LEU A 58 -23.48 3.47 -18.53
N ARG A 59 -22.48 2.80 -19.09
CA ARG A 59 -21.07 3.25 -19.02
C ARG A 59 -20.89 4.62 -19.65
N ARG A 60 -21.54 4.88 -20.79
CA ARG A 60 -21.51 6.17 -21.49
C ARG A 60 -22.20 7.27 -20.67
N ALA A 61 -23.38 6.98 -20.13
CA ALA A 61 -24.13 7.93 -19.30
C ALA A 61 -23.35 8.36 -18.04
N VAL A 62 -22.77 7.39 -17.31
CA VAL A 62 -21.93 7.66 -16.15
C VAL A 62 -20.66 8.44 -16.54
N ARG A 63 -20.07 8.13 -17.70
CA ARG A 63 -18.90 8.87 -18.19
C ARG A 63 -19.18 10.35 -18.51
N GLN A 64 -20.41 10.68 -18.88
CA GLN A 64 -20.81 12.04 -19.24
C GLN A 64 -21.38 12.83 -18.06
N GLY A 65 -22.15 12.18 -17.18
CA GLY A 65 -22.83 12.85 -16.07
C GLY A 65 -22.06 12.89 -14.75
N VAL A 66 -21.08 12.00 -14.55
CA VAL A 66 -20.33 11.90 -13.29
C VAL A 66 -18.90 12.39 -13.49
N PRO A 67 -18.42 13.38 -12.71
CA PRO A 67 -17.04 13.86 -12.77
C PRO A 67 -16.03 12.71 -12.61
N PRO A 68 -14.84 12.81 -13.25
CA PRO A 68 -13.84 11.74 -13.20
C PRO A 68 -13.38 11.40 -11.78
N LEU A 69 -13.39 12.36 -10.85
CA LEU A 69 -13.06 12.14 -9.44
C LEU A 69 -14.12 11.26 -8.75
N ALA A 70 -15.40 11.61 -8.88
CA ALA A 70 -16.51 10.85 -8.30
C ALA A 70 -16.56 9.41 -8.83
N ARG A 71 -16.30 9.21 -10.13
CA ARG A 71 -16.18 7.84 -10.69
C ARG A 71 -15.05 7.04 -10.07
N ARG A 72 -13.89 7.66 -9.84
CA ARG A 72 -12.73 7.01 -9.20
C ARG A 72 -13.05 6.64 -7.76
N LEU A 73 -13.77 7.51 -7.04
CA LEU A 73 -14.24 7.26 -5.68
C LEU A 73 -15.24 6.10 -5.63
N MET A 74 -16.30 6.13 -6.45
CA MET A 74 -17.26 5.02 -6.55
C MET A 74 -16.58 3.70 -6.93
N ALA A 75 -15.63 3.72 -7.87
CA ALA A 75 -14.87 2.53 -8.24
C ALA A 75 -13.94 2.05 -7.12
N HIS A 76 -13.45 2.96 -6.27
CA HIS A 76 -12.68 2.62 -5.09
C HIS A 76 -13.58 1.96 -4.03
N GLU A 77 -14.73 2.55 -3.72
CA GLU A 77 -15.74 2.01 -2.80
C GLU A 77 -16.23 0.64 -3.25
N ALA A 78 -16.62 0.48 -4.51
CA ALA A 78 -17.05 -0.81 -5.04
C ALA A 78 -15.95 -1.88 -4.92
N ARG A 79 -14.68 -1.51 -5.17
CA ARG A 79 -13.55 -2.44 -4.99
C ARG A 79 -13.29 -2.75 -3.52
N ALA A 80 -13.51 -1.81 -2.60
CA ALA A 80 -13.45 -2.05 -1.17
C ALA A 80 -14.54 -3.04 -0.73
N MET A 81 -15.79 -2.85 -1.18
CA MET A 81 -16.90 -3.77 -0.88
C MET A 81 -16.68 -5.18 -1.44
N VAL A 82 -16.19 -5.30 -2.67
CA VAL A 82 -15.79 -6.61 -3.23
C VAL A 82 -14.67 -7.24 -2.39
N SER A 83 -13.72 -6.44 -1.92
CA SER A 83 -12.63 -6.94 -1.08
C SER A 83 -13.12 -7.36 0.30
N LEU A 84 -14.11 -6.67 0.86
CA LEU A 84 -14.78 -7.06 2.09
C LEU A 84 -15.49 -8.40 1.93
N ALA A 85 -16.25 -8.57 0.84
CA ALA A 85 -16.90 -9.84 0.52
C ALA A 85 -15.89 -10.98 0.32
N LEU A 86 -14.77 -10.72 -0.36
CA LEU A 86 -13.69 -11.69 -0.51
C LEU A 86 -13.04 -12.04 0.83
N TRP A 87 -12.86 -11.06 1.71
CA TRP A 87 -12.28 -11.28 3.04
C TRP A 87 -13.19 -12.14 3.92
N ALA A 88 -14.50 -11.83 3.92
CA ALA A 88 -15.52 -12.65 4.59
C ALA A 88 -15.56 -14.08 4.02
N ALA A 89 -15.44 -14.24 2.70
CA ALA A 89 -15.36 -15.54 2.04
C ALA A 89 -13.97 -16.23 2.17
N ARG A 90 -13.01 -15.60 2.87
CA ARG A 90 -11.60 -16.04 2.97
C ARG A 90 -10.91 -16.30 1.62
N ARG A 91 -11.29 -15.54 0.59
CA ARG A 91 -10.73 -15.59 -0.77
C ARG A 91 -9.75 -14.44 -1.02
N ARG A 92 -8.83 -14.64 -1.96
CA ARG A 92 -7.87 -13.63 -2.40
C ARG A 92 -8.10 -13.23 -3.85
N HIS A 93 -7.77 -12.00 -4.19
CA HIS A 93 -7.99 -11.45 -5.52
C HIS A 93 -6.71 -11.42 -6.37
N GLY A 94 -6.75 -12.07 -7.54
CA GLY A 94 -5.70 -11.95 -8.55
C GLY A 94 -4.42 -12.71 -8.23
N VAL A 95 -4.51 -13.78 -7.43
CA VAL A 95 -3.45 -14.79 -7.26
C VAL A 95 -3.75 -15.92 -8.23
N GLY A 96 -3.00 -16.00 -9.33
CA GLY A 96 -3.15 -17.05 -10.34
C GLY A 96 -2.52 -18.39 -9.91
N PRO A 97 -2.79 -19.48 -10.64
CA PRO A 97 -2.12 -20.77 -10.41
C PRO A 97 -0.59 -20.59 -10.48
N GLY A 98 0.12 -21.15 -9.51
CA GLY A 98 1.59 -21.05 -9.42
C GLY A 98 2.15 -19.68 -8.99
N ALA A 99 1.30 -18.65 -8.82
CA ALA A 99 1.72 -17.35 -8.33
C ALA A 99 1.85 -17.34 -6.79
N ARG A 100 2.90 -16.68 -6.28
CA ARG A 100 3.12 -16.52 -4.84
C ARG A 100 2.51 -15.22 -4.34
N ALA A 101 1.60 -15.34 -3.37
CA ALA A 101 1.08 -14.19 -2.64
C ALA A 101 2.08 -13.70 -1.60
N VAL A 102 2.41 -12.41 -1.63
CA VAL A 102 3.28 -11.74 -0.67
C VAL A 102 2.42 -10.74 0.11
N GLY A 103 2.08 -11.11 1.35
CA GLY A 103 1.32 -10.26 2.26
C GLY A 103 2.15 -9.07 2.73
N TYR A 104 1.48 -7.98 3.07
CA TYR A 104 2.08 -6.76 3.63
C TYR A 104 1.21 -6.12 4.73
N ALA A 105 -0.01 -6.63 4.93
CA ALA A 105 -1.04 -5.95 5.71
C ALA A 105 -0.92 -6.21 7.22
N ARG A 106 -0.05 -7.12 7.67
CA ARG A 106 0.00 -7.51 9.09
C ARG A 106 0.52 -6.38 9.95
N CYS A 107 1.54 -5.65 9.49
CA CYS A 107 2.12 -4.58 10.29
C CYS A 107 1.14 -3.43 10.53
N GLN A 108 0.33 -3.08 9.54
CA GLN A 108 -0.71 -2.04 9.68
C GLN A 108 -1.98 -2.50 10.41
N ALA A 109 -2.13 -3.80 10.71
CA ALA A 109 -3.36 -4.35 11.27
C ALA A 109 -3.71 -3.79 12.66
N PRO A 110 -2.77 -3.67 13.62
CA PRO A 110 -3.05 -3.08 14.93
C PRO A 110 -3.53 -1.63 14.84
N MET A 111 -2.87 -0.81 14.01
CA MET A 111 -3.28 0.58 13.78
C MET A 111 -4.70 0.65 13.20
N MET A 112 -4.99 -0.16 12.18
CA MET A 112 -6.34 -0.21 11.58
C MET A 112 -7.39 -0.67 12.58
N PHE A 113 -7.06 -1.64 13.44
CA PHE A 113 -7.96 -2.11 14.50
C PHE A 113 -8.24 -1.01 15.53
N LEU A 114 -7.20 -0.34 16.03
CA LEU A 114 -7.33 0.74 17.01
C LEU A 114 -8.14 1.92 16.47
N LEU A 115 -7.87 2.35 15.23
CA LEU A 115 -8.64 3.41 14.58
C LEU A 115 -10.11 3.00 14.39
N THR A 116 -10.36 1.77 13.94
CA THR A 116 -11.73 1.29 13.76
C THR A 116 -12.48 1.23 15.09
N LEU A 117 -11.84 0.73 16.15
CA LEU A 117 -12.41 0.68 17.49
C LEU A 117 -12.70 2.08 18.02
N ALA A 118 -11.76 3.02 17.87
CA ALA A 118 -11.95 4.42 18.25
C ALA A 118 -13.14 5.05 17.51
N SER A 119 -13.28 4.82 16.20
CA SER A 119 -14.43 5.29 15.42
C SER A 119 -15.75 4.68 15.87
N VAL A 120 -15.77 3.41 16.29
CA VAL A 120 -16.97 2.78 16.87
C VAL A 120 -17.34 3.45 18.20
N ILE A 121 -16.38 3.64 19.09
CA ILE A 121 -16.59 4.29 20.39
C ILE A 121 -17.09 5.73 20.18
N GLU A 122 -16.45 6.49 19.30
CA GLU A 122 -16.86 7.84 18.93
C GLU A 122 -18.30 7.85 18.42
N THR A 123 -18.67 6.92 17.52
CA THR A 123 -20.03 6.81 16.99
C THR A 123 -21.05 6.55 18.11
N VAL A 124 -20.72 5.66 19.06
CA VAL A 124 -21.60 5.35 20.21
C VAL A 124 -21.73 6.56 21.14
N VAL A 125 -20.63 7.24 21.47
CA VAL A 125 -20.65 8.43 22.32
C VAL A 125 -21.47 9.55 21.69
N LEU A 126 -21.28 9.83 20.39
CA LEU A 126 -22.07 10.82 19.67
C LEU A 126 -23.56 10.44 19.62
N ALA A 127 -23.88 9.16 19.45
CA ALA A 127 -25.27 8.69 19.50
C ALA A 127 -25.92 8.94 20.87
N LEU A 128 -25.17 8.81 21.98
CA LEU A 128 -25.69 9.04 23.34
C LEU A 128 -25.77 10.52 23.73
N VAL A 129 -24.81 11.33 23.28
CA VAL A 129 -24.68 12.73 23.71
C VAL A 129 -25.54 13.68 22.88
N VAL A 130 -25.83 13.36 21.61
CA VAL A 130 -26.52 14.28 20.69
C VAL A 130 -28.04 14.20 20.86
N PRO A 131 -28.69 15.25 21.40
CA PRO A 131 -30.13 15.23 21.69
C PRO A 131 -31.02 15.52 20.47
N TRP A 132 -30.46 16.11 19.40
CA TRP A 132 -31.23 16.49 18.21
C TRP A 132 -31.42 15.29 17.25
N PRO A 133 -32.65 14.82 16.99
CA PRO A 133 -32.88 13.58 16.24
C PRO A 133 -32.27 13.55 14.84
N VAL A 134 -32.33 14.68 14.11
CA VAL A 134 -31.77 14.77 12.75
C VAL A 134 -30.25 14.71 12.78
N VAL A 135 -29.61 15.47 13.69
CA VAL A 135 -28.14 15.49 13.83
C VAL A 135 -27.64 14.11 14.28
N HIS A 136 -28.33 13.50 15.23
CA HIS A 136 -28.07 12.13 15.68
C HIS A 136 -28.10 11.14 14.50
N ALA A 137 -29.17 11.16 13.70
CA ALA A 137 -29.31 10.25 12.57
C ALA A 137 -28.19 10.43 11.53
N VAL A 138 -27.83 11.68 11.21
CA VAL A 138 -26.75 11.99 10.27
C VAL A 138 -25.40 11.49 10.80
N LEU A 139 -25.07 11.78 12.06
CA LEU A 139 -23.82 11.35 12.68
C LEU A 139 -23.73 9.82 12.79
N LEU A 140 -24.84 9.16 13.12
CA LEU A 140 -24.91 7.70 13.19
C LEU A 140 -24.63 7.08 11.81
N VAL A 141 -25.28 7.56 10.75
CA VAL A 141 -25.03 7.10 9.38
C VAL A 141 -23.58 7.33 8.97
N LEU A 142 -23.03 8.52 9.27
CA LEU A 142 -21.66 8.86 8.90
C LEU A 142 -20.62 8.02 9.68
N GLY A 143 -20.87 7.78 10.97
CA GLY A 143 -20.02 6.95 11.82
C GLY A 143 -20.01 5.48 11.37
N LEU A 144 -21.20 4.90 11.13
CA LEU A 144 -21.32 3.55 10.59
C LEU A 144 -20.68 3.42 9.21
N TYR A 145 -20.86 4.42 8.34
CA TYR A 145 -20.21 4.47 7.04
C TYR A 145 -18.68 4.56 7.17
N GLY A 146 -18.17 5.38 8.08
CA GLY A 146 -16.73 5.51 8.37
C GLY A 146 -16.11 4.18 8.82
N VAL A 147 -16.77 3.49 9.77
CA VAL A 147 -16.36 2.16 10.24
C VAL A 147 -16.35 1.16 9.09
N LEU A 148 -17.43 1.12 8.29
CA LEU A 148 -17.52 0.24 7.11
C LEU A 148 -16.37 0.51 6.12
N MET A 149 -16.03 1.79 5.90
CA MET A 149 -14.94 2.18 5.02
C MET A 149 -13.56 1.78 5.56
N MET A 150 -13.31 1.91 6.87
CA MET A 150 -12.06 1.46 7.50
C MET A 150 -11.89 -0.05 7.40
N VAL A 151 -12.94 -0.82 7.69
CA VAL A 151 -12.93 -2.28 7.56
C VAL A 151 -12.76 -2.69 6.09
N GLY A 152 -13.47 -2.04 5.16
CA GLY A 152 -13.34 -2.28 3.73
C GLY A 152 -11.94 -1.99 3.18
N LEU A 153 -11.30 -0.91 3.66
CA LEU A 153 -9.92 -0.57 3.33
C LEU A 153 -8.97 -1.67 3.82
N HIS A 154 -9.06 -2.06 5.08
CA HIS A 154 -8.20 -3.12 5.64
C HIS A 154 -8.41 -4.46 4.92
N ALA A 155 -9.66 -4.85 4.68
CA ALA A 155 -10.01 -6.04 3.92
C ALA A 155 -9.43 -5.99 2.49
N SER A 156 -9.40 -4.82 1.86
CA SER A 156 -8.73 -4.64 0.56
C SER A 156 -7.24 -4.93 0.63
N CYS A 157 -6.55 -4.50 1.70
CA CYS A 157 -5.13 -4.79 1.87
C CYS A 157 -4.85 -6.28 2.13
N VAL A 158 -5.72 -6.96 2.88
CA VAL A 158 -5.58 -8.39 3.18
C VAL A 158 -5.87 -9.26 1.95
N THR A 159 -6.90 -8.93 1.18
CA THR A 159 -7.34 -9.76 0.05
C THR A 159 -6.59 -9.51 -1.26
N ARG A 160 -5.88 -8.39 -1.36
CA ARG A 160 -5.07 -7.99 -2.54
C ARG A 160 -3.59 -7.92 -2.16
N PRO A 161 -2.94 -9.06 -1.86
CA PRO A 161 -1.51 -9.08 -1.59
C PRO A 161 -0.72 -8.64 -2.82
N HIS A 162 0.57 -8.36 -2.62
CA HIS A 162 1.50 -8.36 -3.74
C HIS A 162 1.57 -9.77 -4.34
N VAL A 163 1.85 -9.85 -5.63
CA VAL A 163 1.87 -11.14 -6.34
C VAL A 163 3.16 -11.26 -7.12
N VAL A 164 3.89 -12.34 -6.87
CA VAL A 164 4.97 -12.80 -7.75
C VAL A 164 4.39 -13.88 -8.65
N GLY A 165 4.29 -13.60 -9.94
CA GLY A 165 3.80 -14.52 -10.95
C GLY A 165 4.74 -15.71 -11.13
N ALA A 166 4.21 -16.83 -11.63
CA ALA A 166 5.02 -18.00 -11.97
C ALA A 166 6.06 -17.70 -13.06
N ASP A 167 5.78 -16.70 -13.89
CA ASP A 167 6.65 -16.13 -14.92
C ASP A 167 7.74 -15.22 -14.36
N GLY A 168 7.80 -15.01 -13.04
CA GLY A 168 8.71 -14.07 -12.38
C GLY A 168 8.24 -12.61 -12.45
N SER A 169 7.03 -12.33 -12.95
CA SER A 169 6.49 -10.97 -12.95
C SER A 169 6.13 -10.52 -11.53
N LEU A 170 6.31 -9.24 -11.23
CA LEU A 170 5.98 -8.67 -9.93
C LEU A 170 4.78 -7.73 -10.05
N ARG A 171 3.78 -7.95 -9.21
CA ARG A 171 2.63 -7.05 -9.06
C ARG A 171 2.62 -6.46 -7.66
N VAL A 172 2.99 -5.19 -7.57
CA VAL A 172 2.98 -4.40 -6.32
C VAL A 172 1.63 -3.72 -6.19
N ARG A 173 1.03 -3.80 -5.00
CA ARG A 173 -0.38 -3.43 -4.77
C ARG A 173 -0.56 -2.82 -3.39
N TYR A 174 -1.40 -1.80 -3.29
CA TYR A 174 -1.93 -1.37 -1.99
C TYR A 174 -3.45 -1.34 -2.05
N GLY A 175 -4.06 -2.42 -1.57
CA GLY A 175 -5.49 -2.61 -1.51
C GLY A 175 -6.15 -2.38 -2.87
N ALA A 176 -7.23 -1.61 -2.88
CA ALA A 176 -7.87 -1.12 -4.09
C ALA A 176 -7.30 0.23 -4.61
N LEU A 177 -6.33 0.83 -3.91
CA LEU A 177 -5.85 2.18 -4.19
C LEU A 177 -4.73 2.20 -5.23
N PHE A 178 -3.82 1.22 -5.20
CA PHE A 178 -2.64 1.19 -6.06
C PHE A 178 -2.39 -0.21 -6.62
N ASP A 179 -2.02 -0.28 -7.89
CA ASP A 179 -1.68 -1.52 -8.59
C ASP A 179 -0.63 -1.22 -9.68
N LEU A 180 0.53 -1.85 -9.57
CA LEU A 180 1.66 -1.71 -10.48
C LEU A 180 2.13 -3.11 -10.90
N ARG A 181 2.17 -3.35 -12.21
CA ARG A 181 2.68 -4.59 -12.79
C ARG A 181 4.03 -4.36 -13.44
N ILE A 182 4.99 -5.21 -13.10
CA ILE A 182 6.37 -5.18 -13.56
C ILE A 182 6.65 -6.54 -14.23
N PRO A 183 6.92 -6.57 -15.55
CA PRO A 183 7.37 -7.78 -16.24
C PRO A 183 8.70 -8.30 -15.68
N ALA A 184 8.88 -9.63 -15.68
CA ALA A 184 10.08 -10.27 -15.15
C ALA A 184 11.38 -9.76 -15.82
N GLY A 185 11.37 -9.58 -17.14
CA GLY A 185 12.53 -9.09 -17.90
C GLY A 185 12.95 -7.65 -17.58
N LEU A 186 12.13 -6.90 -16.83
CA LEU A 186 12.51 -5.57 -16.36
C LEU A 186 13.15 -5.58 -14.97
N ILE A 187 13.13 -6.69 -14.25
CA ILE A 187 13.65 -6.79 -12.89
C ILE A 187 15.16 -7.06 -12.98
N ALA A 188 15.97 -6.03 -12.68
CA ALA A 188 17.43 -6.15 -12.67
C ALA A 188 17.91 -6.86 -11.40
N SER A 189 17.39 -6.44 -10.25
CA SER A 189 17.75 -7.00 -8.95
C SER A 189 16.61 -6.85 -7.95
N ALA A 190 16.53 -7.77 -7.00
CA ALA A 190 15.65 -7.68 -5.84
C ALA A 190 16.47 -8.00 -4.59
N ARG A 191 16.38 -7.15 -3.57
CA ARG A 191 17.11 -7.33 -2.31
C ARG A 191 16.23 -7.03 -1.11
N TYR A 192 16.61 -7.66 0.00
CA TYR A 192 16.07 -7.34 1.32
C TYR A 192 16.78 -6.09 1.83
N GLU A 193 16.02 -5.05 2.12
CA GLU A 193 16.52 -3.80 2.69
C GLU A 193 15.41 -3.18 3.53
N ARG A 194 15.52 -3.30 4.87
CA ARG A 194 14.57 -2.68 5.79
C ARG A 194 14.93 -1.20 5.94
N ARG A 195 13.98 -0.32 5.62
CA ARG A 195 14.09 1.12 5.80
C ARG A 195 12.87 1.64 6.53
N TYR A 196 13.10 2.50 7.51
CA TYR A 196 12.06 3.32 8.11
C TYR A 196 12.06 4.65 7.37
N THR A 197 10.90 5.01 6.83
CA THR A 197 10.74 6.22 6.02
C THR A 197 9.50 6.92 6.49
N ASP A 198 9.64 8.19 6.83
CA ASP A 198 8.51 9.08 7.03
C ASP A 198 7.96 9.57 5.69
N GLY A 199 6.64 9.65 5.63
CA GLY A 199 5.95 10.21 4.49
C GLY A 199 4.60 9.57 4.23
N ARG A 200 4.05 9.90 3.07
CA ARG A 200 2.77 9.39 2.61
C ARG A 200 2.91 7.96 2.11
N LEU A 201 1.81 7.20 2.14
CA LEU A 201 1.69 5.85 1.57
C LEU A 201 2.47 5.64 0.26
N LEU A 202 2.34 6.59 -0.67
CA LEU A 202 3.01 6.56 -1.97
C LEU A 202 3.91 7.79 -2.10
N ARG A 203 5.22 7.60 -1.96
CA ARG A 203 6.22 8.63 -2.24
C ARG A 203 6.89 8.29 -3.57
N VAL A 204 6.99 9.30 -4.42
CA VAL A 204 7.71 9.18 -5.70
C VAL A 204 8.70 10.33 -5.71
N GLY A 205 9.99 10.02 -5.69
CA GLY A 205 11.03 11.02 -5.78
C GLY A 205 11.39 11.34 -7.23
N ASP A 206 12.18 12.40 -7.39
CA ASP A 206 12.47 13.00 -8.69
C ASP A 206 13.43 12.14 -9.54
N ALA A 207 14.19 11.25 -8.90
CA ALA A 207 15.09 10.31 -9.55
C ALA A 207 14.38 9.03 -10.03
N GLY A 208 13.05 8.93 -9.89
CA GLY A 208 12.28 7.74 -10.26
C GLY A 208 12.31 6.64 -9.18
N ASP A 209 12.55 7.01 -7.94
CA ASP A 209 12.29 6.18 -6.77
C ASP A 209 10.80 6.16 -6.43
N LEU A 210 10.27 4.97 -6.18
CA LEU A 210 8.92 4.72 -5.70
C LEU A 210 9.01 4.02 -4.35
N ASP A 211 8.60 4.70 -3.28
CA ASP A 211 8.44 4.09 -1.98
C ASP A 211 6.94 3.87 -1.70
N LEU A 212 6.55 2.61 -1.59
CA LEU A 212 5.24 2.18 -1.10
C LEU A 212 5.36 1.83 0.39
N ILE A 213 5.09 2.82 1.23
CA ILE A 213 5.31 2.78 2.67
C ILE A 213 4.10 2.14 3.35
N VAL A 214 4.33 1.12 4.17
CA VAL A 214 3.32 0.52 5.04
C VAL A 214 3.83 0.60 6.46
N ASP A 215 3.07 1.23 7.35
CA ASP A 215 3.44 1.40 8.77
C ASP A 215 4.85 2.02 8.94
N SER A 216 5.11 3.10 8.20
CA SER A 216 6.38 3.84 8.17
C SER A 216 7.62 3.03 7.75
N GLN A 217 7.44 1.93 7.01
CA GLN A 217 8.54 1.10 6.56
C GLN A 217 8.40 0.55 5.13
N THR A 218 9.56 0.23 4.56
CA THR A 218 9.74 -0.60 3.37
C THR A 218 10.77 -1.68 3.69
N SER A 219 10.71 -2.83 3.01
CA SER A 219 11.55 -3.99 3.35
C SER A 219 12.16 -4.73 2.17
N VAL A 220 11.62 -4.48 0.98
CA VAL A 220 12.11 -5.04 -0.28
C VAL A 220 12.40 -3.89 -1.21
N THR A 221 13.60 -3.89 -1.79
CA THR A 221 14.01 -2.95 -2.84
C THR A 221 14.18 -3.73 -4.14
N VAL A 222 13.54 -3.25 -5.21
CA VAL A 222 13.61 -3.81 -6.56
C VAL A 222 14.13 -2.74 -7.50
N GLU A 223 15.20 -3.07 -8.23
CA GLU A 223 15.77 -2.23 -9.28
C GLU A 223 15.34 -2.72 -10.64
N LEU A 224 14.96 -1.79 -11.50
CA LEU A 224 14.51 -2.07 -12.85
C LEU A 224 15.56 -1.71 -13.89
N THR A 225 15.67 -2.54 -14.93
CA THR A 225 16.52 -2.29 -16.10
C THR A 225 16.04 -1.07 -16.89
N ALA A 226 14.72 -0.91 -17.01
CA ALA A 226 14.06 0.24 -17.64
C ALA A 226 12.92 0.79 -16.77
N PRO A 227 12.62 2.10 -16.85
CA PRO A 227 11.56 2.71 -16.06
C PRO A 227 10.17 2.20 -16.47
N VAL A 228 9.34 1.86 -15.47
CA VAL A 228 7.94 1.47 -15.68
C VAL A 228 7.03 2.66 -15.42
N THR A 229 6.03 2.85 -16.28
CA THR A 229 5.02 3.89 -16.12
C THR A 229 3.87 3.38 -15.25
N ALA A 230 3.54 4.13 -14.20
CA ALA A 230 2.47 3.84 -13.28
C ALA A 230 1.58 5.06 -13.09
N VAL A 231 0.37 4.85 -12.57
CA VAL A 231 -0.58 5.93 -12.30
C VAL A 231 -0.80 6.02 -10.80
N ARG A 232 -0.60 7.21 -10.23
CA ARG A 232 -0.93 7.46 -8.82
C ARG A 232 -2.44 7.24 -8.60
N PRO A 233 -2.90 6.95 -7.37
CA PRO A 233 -4.34 6.78 -7.09
C PRO A 233 -5.24 7.90 -7.66
N PHE A 234 -4.72 9.13 -7.71
CA PHE A 234 -5.43 10.32 -8.22
C PHE A 234 -5.15 10.66 -9.70
N GLY A 235 -4.50 9.78 -10.45
CA GLY A 235 -4.44 9.86 -11.92
C GLY A 235 -3.20 10.49 -12.54
N LYS A 236 -2.33 11.13 -11.76
CA LYS A 236 -1.05 11.64 -12.28
C LYS A 236 -0.12 10.46 -12.65
N PRO A 237 0.34 10.34 -13.91
CA PRO A 237 1.30 9.32 -14.28
C PRO A 237 2.67 9.64 -13.68
N PHE A 238 3.48 8.61 -13.46
CA PHE A 238 4.87 8.73 -13.05
C PHE A 238 5.69 7.55 -13.59
N ARG A 239 7.00 7.73 -13.64
CA ARG A 239 7.94 6.68 -14.03
C ARG A 239 8.75 6.27 -12.81
N ALA A 240 8.90 4.96 -12.60
CA ALA A 240 9.69 4.41 -11.51
C ALA A 240 10.73 3.43 -12.06
N ARG A 241 11.96 3.53 -11.57
CA ARG A 241 13.08 2.63 -11.86
C ARG A 241 13.56 1.90 -10.61
N LEU A 242 13.38 2.50 -9.44
CA LEU A 242 13.64 1.88 -8.15
C LEU A 242 12.31 1.78 -7.40
N ILE A 243 11.96 0.58 -6.93
CA ILE A 243 10.70 0.33 -6.26
C ILE A 243 10.98 -0.29 -4.90
N ARG A 244 10.56 0.40 -3.84
CA ARG A 244 10.61 -0.08 -2.47
C ARG A 244 9.21 -0.33 -1.96
N PHE A 245 9.01 -1.49 -1.35
CA PHE A 245 7.72 -1.84 -0.75
C PHE A 245 7.91 -2.68 0.50
N HIS A 246 6.88 -2.74 1.34
CA HIS A 246 6.86 -3.61 2.51
C HIS A 246 6.30 -5.00 2.18
N ALA A 247 6.88 -6.03 2.77
CA ALA A 247 6.37 -7.39 2.76
C ALA A 247 6.49 -8.00 4.17
N ASP A 248 5.47 -8.76 4.58
CA ASP A 248 5.44 -9.47 5.87
C ASP A 248 6.64 -10.45 5.97
N ASP A 249 6.94 -11.15 4.86
CA ASP A 249 8.11 -12.01 4.71
C ASP A 249 8.96 -11.52 3.53
N PRO A 250 9.88 -10.57 3.77
CA PRO A 250 10.63 -9.93 2.70
C PRO A 250 11.72 -10.84 2.13
N ARG A 251 12.23 -11.80 2.91
CA ARG A 251 13.23 -12.77 2.43
C ARG A 251 12.59 -13.75 1.46
N ALA A 252 11.40 -14.27 1.76
CA ALA A 252 10.68 -15.13 0.83
C ALA A 252 10.21 -14.37 -0.42
N ALA A 253 9.86 -13.09 -0.29
CA ALA A 253 9.52 -12.25 -1.44
C ALA A 253 10.72 -12.10 -2.39
N VAL A 254 11.90 -11.77 -1.85
CA VAL A 254 13.15 -11.68 -2.63
C VAL A 254 13.53 -13.02 -3.24
N ALA A 255 13.43 -14.12 -2.49
CA ALA A 255 13.72 -15.45 -3.01
C ALA A 255 12.81 -15.85 -4.18
N ALA A 256 11.54 -15.46 -4.14
CA ALA A 256 10.59 -15.70 -5.24
C ALA A 256 10.87 -14.85 -6.50
N LEU A 257 11.55 -13.71 -6.33
CA LEU A 257 11.93 -12.79 -7.41
C LEU A 257 13.30 -13.10 -8.00
N ARG A 258 14.11 -13.94 -7.34
CA ARG A 258 15.37 -14.39 -7.93
C ARG A 258 15.06 -15.22 -9.16
N PRO A 259 15.80 -15.03 -10.26
CA PRO A 259 15.75 -15.97 -11.37
C PRO A 259 15.93 -17.36 -10.79
N ARG A 260 15.01 -18.28 -11.07
CA ARG A 260 15.31 -19.69 -10.91
C ARG A 260 16.41 -19.96 -11.91
N GLY A 261 17.66 -19.88 -11.43
CA GLY A 261 18.78 -20.47 -12.16
C GLY A 261 18.33 -21.85 -12.56
N THR A 262 18.42 -22.13 -13.86
CA THR A 262 18.55 -23.47 -14.39
C THR A 262 19.16 -24.36 -13.33
N THR A 263 18.48 -25.45 -12.98
CA THR A 263 19.02 -26.51 -12.15
C THR A 263 20.45 -26.76 -12.60
N GLU A 264 21.41 -26.28 -11.82
CA GLU A 264 22.82 -26.60 -12.00
C GLU A 264 22.98 -28.00 -11.42
N GLY A 265 22.40 -28.98 -12.13
CA GLY A 265 22.87 -30.34 -12.10
C GLY A 265 24.20 -30.36 -12.84
N GLU A 266 25.20 -30.96 -12.21
CA GLU A 266 26.55 -31.15 -12.73
C GLU A 266 27.47 -29.90 -12.71
N ARG A 267 27.86 -29.44 -11.51
CA ARG A 267 29.28 -29.06 -11.34
C ARG A 267 30.03 -30.32 -10.91
N PRO A 268 30.96 -30.85 -11.74
CA PRO A 268 31.88 -31.87 -11.29
C PRO A 268 32.67 -31.32 -10.10
N SER A 269 32.53 -31.98 -8.97
CA SER A 269 33.37 -31.79 -7.79
C SER A 269 34.83 -32.04 -8.18
N VAL A 270 35.59 -30.99 -8.43
CA VAL A 270 37.06 -31.09 -8.44
C VAL A 270 37.50 -31.24 -6.99
N ILE A 271 37.70 -32.50 -6.58
CA ILE A 271 38.43 -32.85 -5.37
C ILE A 271 39.92 -32.67 -5.70
N PRO A 272 40.68 -31.77 -5.06
CA PRO A 272 42.13 -31.79 -5.19
C PRO A 272 42.65 -33.01 -4.42
N ALA A 273 43.27 -33.94 -5.15
CA ALA A 273 44.00 -35.06 -4.56
C ALA A 273 45.12 -34.52 -3.65
N ARG A 274 45.03 -34.80 -2.35
CA ARG A 274 46.13 -34.58 -1.40
C ARG A 274 46.75 -35.92 -1.05
N GLY A 275 48.03 -36.00 -1.34
CA GLY A 275 48.84 -37.22 -1.39
C GLY A 275 49.08 -37.92 -0.06
N ALA A 276 49.67 -39.10 -0.26
CA ALA A 276 50.01 -40.13 0.70
C ALA A 276 51.00 -39.70 1.81
N ALA A 277 50.98 -40.54 2.85
CA ALA A 277 51.69 -40.45 4.11
C ALA A 277 53.19 -40.82 4.08
N ALA A 278 53.95 -40.28 5.05
CA ALA A 278 55.08 -40.89 5.80
C ALA A 278 55.63 -39.78 6.74
N ALA A 279 55.56 -39.80 8.08
CA ALA A 279 56.06 -40.69 9.15
C ALA A 279 56.97 -39.83 10.11
N PRO A 280 56.98 -40.02 11.45
CA PRO A 280 57.65 -39.12 12.42
C PRO A 280 58.83 -39.76 13.20
N GLU A 281 59.83 -38.97 13.66
CA GLU A 281 60.72 -39.24 14.84
C GLU A 281 61.67 -38.03 15.07
N ARG A 282 61.56 -37.24 16.15
CA ARG A 282 62.06 -37.30 17.56
C ARG A 282 63.35 -36.46 17.84
N PRO A 283 63.52 -35.92 19.08
CA PRO A 283 64.43 -34.80 19.47
C PRO A 283 65.69 -35.32 20.25
N PRO A 284 66.48 -34.60 21.11
CA PRO A 284 66.48 -33.19 21.60
C PRO A 284 67.88 -32.45 21.83
N VAL A 285 67.85 -31.09 21.98
CA VAL A 285 68.58 -30.18 22.97
C VAL A 285 70.16 -30.13 22.98
N PRO A 286 70.92 -29.12 23.51
CA PRO A 286 70.66 -27.80 24.17
C PRO A 286 71.45 -26.56 23.62
N ALA A 287 71.19 -25.38 24.22
CA ALA A 287 71.80 -24.05 24.04
C ALA A 287 73.27 -23.91 24.51
N PRO A 288 73.93 -22.75 24.26
CA PRO A 288 74.15 -21.81 25.37
C PRO A 288 74.17 -20.29 25.05
N ALA A 289 73.80 -19.53 26.08
CA ALA A 289 74.22 -18.21 26.61
C ALA A 289 74.93 -17.13 25.74
N GLY A 290 74.53 -15.85 25.98
CA GLY A 290 75.44 -14.69 25.85
C GLY A 290 74.79 -13.35 25.44
N SER A 291 74.44 -12.53 26.44
CA SER A 291 74.08 -11.08 26.42
C SER A 291 75.25 -10.15 25.96
N PRO A 292 75.16 -8.79 25.84
CA PRO A 292 74.24 -7.82 26.50
C PRO A 292 73.75 -6.59 25.69
N VAL A 293 72.93 -5.78 26.38
CA VAL A 293 72.29 -4.48 26.09
C VAL A 293 73.28 -3.33 25.83
N PRO A 294 72.86 -2.29 25.08
CA PRO A 294 73.14 -0.90 25.47
C PRO A 294 71.92 0.05 25.45
N ASP A 295 72.05 1.10 26.27
CA ASP A 295 71.13 2.20 26.64
C ASP A 295 70.35 2.92 25.51
N PRO A 296 69.14 3.44 25.80
CA PRO A 296 68.52 4.52 25.04
C PRO A 296 68.86 5.90 25.65
N GLY A 297 69.69 6.68 24.97
CA GLY A 297 70.00 8.07 25.34
C GLY A 297 70.07 9.00 24.12
N SER A 298 69.44 10.17 24.24
CA SER A 298 69.21 11.25 23.25
C SER A 298 67.94 11.05 22.39
N GLY A 299 67.00 11.99 22.27
CA GLY A 299 66.93 13.38 22.71
C GLY A 299 66.09 14.14 21.70
N SER A 300 65.01 14.80 22.16
CA SER A 300 64.28 15.95 21.59
C SER A 300 62.77 15.84 21.85
N GLY A 301 62.28 16.77 22.67
CA GLY A 301 60.92 16.85 23.20
C GLY A 301 60.94 17.55 24.55
#